data_AF-A0A6V7K0D3-F1
#
_entry.id   AF-A0A6V7K0D3-F1
#
_cell.length_a   1.000
_cell.length_b   1.000
_cell.length_c   1.000
_cell.angle_alpha   90.00
_cell.angle_beta   90.00
_cell.angle_gamma   90.00
#
_symmetry.space_group_name_H-M   'P 1'
#
loop_
_entity.id
_entity.type
_entity.pdbx_description
1 polymer ?
#
loop_
_entity_poly.entity_id
_entity_poly.type
_entity_poly.pdbx_seq_one_letter_code
_entity_poly.pdbx_strand_id
1 'polypeptide(L)'
;APDSQPDTSKPVNESEEFCCVLEGQLNSHLLFYGAEMDGVCSDEKLEDPLPLDELNFVELKTSRIIENERQLMTFEKFKLLRWWCQSFLAGVENIVCGFRDDQGIVRKLAEFQMAEIAQRCQ
;
A
#
# COMPACT_ATOMS: atom_id res chain seq x y z
N ALA A 1 -12.79 -12.71 3.57
CA ALA A 1 -13.82 -12.22 2.63
C ALA A 1 -14.19 -10.79 3.04
N PRO A 2 -14.78 -9.98 2.16
CA PRO A 2 -15.39 -8.73 2.59
C PRO A 2 -16.27 -8.94 3.82
N ASP A 3 -16.28 -7.96 4.72
CA ASP A 3 -17.02 -7.95 6.00
C ASP A 3 -16.68 -9.05 7.02
N SER A 4 -15.76 -9.98 6.70
CA SER A 4 -15.28 -10.96 7.68
C SER A 4 -14.16 -10.37 8.54
N GLN A 5 -14.16 -10.68 9.84
CA GLN A 5 -13.04 -10.33 10.71
C GLN A 5 -11.77 -11.09 10.28
N PRO A 6 -10.59 -10.44 10.25
CA PRO A 6 -9.33 -11.11 9.99
C PRO A 6 -9.03 -12.20 11.02
N ASP A 7 -8.58 -13.38 10.58
CA ASP A 7 -8.12 -14.46 11.45
C ASP A 7 -6.67 -14.23 11.86
N THR A 8 -6.46 -13.75 13.09
CA THR A 8 -5.13 -13.44 13.65
C THR A 8 -4.52 -14.60 14.45
N SER A 9 -5.19 -15.77 14.49
CA SER A 9 -4.70 -16.93 15.24
C SER A 9 -3.62 -17.73 14.52
N LYS A 10 -3.53 -17.55 13.20
CA LYS A 10 -2.57 -18.24 12.34
C LYS A 10 -1.22 -17.51 12.32
N PRO A 11 -0.10 -18.23 12.16
CA PRO A 11 1.19 -17.60 11.95
C PRO A 11 1.20 -16.81 10.63
N VAL A 12 2.00 -15.75 10.59
CA VAL A 12 2.29 -15.02 9.35
C VAL A 12 3.20 -15.90 8.47
N ASN A 13 2.81 -16.12 7.23
CA ASN A 13 3.60 -16.83 6.23
C ASN A 13 4.04 -15.85 5.14
N GLU A 14 5.27 -15.36 5.23
CA GLU A 14 5.84 -14.39 4.27
C GLU A 14 6.13 -15.00 2.88
N SER A 15 5.86 -16.29 2.65
CA SER A 15 5.96 -16.91 1.32
C SER A 15 4.64 -16.87 0.54
N GLU A 16 3.54 -16.45 1.17
CA GLU A 16 2.25 -16.24 0.50
C GLU A 16 2.21 -14.85 -0.10
N GLU A 17 2.17 -14.78 -1.43
CA GLU A 17 2.19 -13.51 -2.18
C GLU A 17 1.15 -13.57 -3.31
N PHE A 18 0.54 -12.42 -3.60
CA PHE A 18 -0.24 -12.20 -4.81
C PHE A 18 0.49 -11.15 -5.65
N CYS A 19 0.88 -11.51 -6.88
CA CYS A 19 1.66 -10.65 -7.75
C CYS A 19 0.93 -10.41 -9.08
N CYS A 20 0.86 -9.15 -9.50
CA CYS A 20 0.45 -8.78 -10.85
C CYS A 20 1.69 -8.65 -11.74
N VAL A 21 1.54 -9.02 -13.01
CA VAL A 21 2.53 -8.69 -14.06
C VAL A 21 2.02 -7.47 -14.80
N LEU A 22 2.81 -6.40 -14.78
CA LEU A 22 2.44 -5.09 -15.30
C LEU A 22 3.27 -4.76 -16.54
N GLU A 23 2.61 -4.10 -17.48
CA GLU A 23 3.24 -3.43 -18.62
C GLU A 23 3.18 -1.92 -18.38
N GLY A 24 4.30 -1.22 -18.58
CA GLY A 24 4.36 0.23 -18.45
C GLY A 24 5.36 0.86 -19.41
N GLN A 25 5.19 2.15 -19.69
CA GLN A 25 6.10 2.89 -20.56
C GLN A 25 6.71 4.09 -19.83
N LEU A 26 8.03 4.15 -19.79
CA LEU A 26 8.79 5.29 -19.27
C LEU A 26 9.56 5.95 -20.42
N ASN A 27 9.07 7.09 -20.89
CA ASN A 27 9.56 7.75 -22.11
C ASN A 27 9.54 6.76 -23.29
N SER A 28 10.70 6.45 -23.88
CA SER A 28 10.84 5.51 -24.98
C SER A 28 11.08 4.06 -24.53
N HIS A 29 11.08 3.77 -23.22
CA HIS A 29 11.37 2.45 -22.69
C HIS A 29 10.09 1.74 -22.30
N LEU A 30 9.86 0.58 -22.91
CA LEU A 30 8.81 -0.35 -22.49
C LEU A 30 9.34 -1.22 -21.35
N LEU A 31 8.53 -1.38 -20.31
CA LEU A 31 8.86 -2.13 -19.10
C LEU A 31 7.83 -3.24 -18.90
N PHE A 32 8.33 -4.44 -18.58
CA PHE A 32 7.52 -5.55 -18.07
C PHE A 32 8.11 -5.97 -16.73
N TYR A 33 7.28 -5.97 -15.69
CA TYR A 33 7.74 -6.23 -14.33
C TYR A 33 6.62 -6.82 -13.48
N GLY A 34 7.01 -7.54 -12.43
CA GLY A 34 6.08 -8.02 -11.40
C GLY A 34 5.97 -7.02 -10.26
N ALA A 35 4.80 -6.93 -9.65
CA ALA A 35 4.55 -6.21 -8.42
C ALA A 35 3.66 -7.04 -7.49
N GLU A 36 4.12 -7.21 -6.25
CA GLU A 36 3.31 -7.76 -5.16
C GLU A 36 2.18 -6.79 -4.80
N MET A 37 1.00 -7.31 -4.49
CA MET A 37 -0.16 -6.53 -4.06
C MET A 37 -0.66 -7.02 -2.69
N ASP A 38 -0.81 -6.09 -1.75
CA ASP A 38 -1.22 -6.42 -0.37
C ASP A 38 -2.69 -6.82 -0.26
N GLY A 39 -3.57 -6.20 -1.06
CA GLY A 39 -4.99 -6.49 -1.02
C GLY A 39 -5.84 -5.63 -1.95
N VAL A 40 -7.15 -5.89 -1.90
CA VAL A 40 -8.17 -5.19 -2.69
C VAL A 40 -9.27 -4.70 -1.77
N CYS A 41 -9.64 -3.43 -1.89
CA CYS A 41 -10.82 -2.86 -1.25
C CYS A 41 -12.06 -3.23 -2.07
N SER A 42 -12.89 -4.14 -1.56
CA SER A 42 -14.11 -4.60 -2.22
C SER A 42 -15.21 -4.90 -1.19
N ASP A 43 -16.45 -4.53 -1.50
CA ASP A 43 -17.64 -4.92 -0.76
C ASP A 43 -18.14 -6.32 -1.20
N GLU A 44 -17.66 -6.81 -2.34
CA GLU A 44 -18.08 -8.08 -2.94
C GLU A 44 -16.95 -9.10 -2.93
N LYS A 45 -17.31 -10.36 -2.69
CA LYS A 45 -16.35 -11.46 -2.73
C LYS A 45 -15.90 -11.66 -4.18
N LEU A 46 -14.60 -11.54 -4.41
CA LEU A 46 -14.00 -11.77 -5.71
C LEU A 46 -13.83 -13.28 -5.96
N GLU A 47 -14.08 -13.71 -7.20
CA GLU A 47 -13.93 -15.09 -7.65
C GLU A 47 -13.11 -15.13 -8.94
N ASP A 48 -12.36 -16.22 -9.13
CA ASP A 48 -11.53 -16.39 -10.33
C ASP A 48 -12.39 -16.66 -11.59
N PRO A 49 -12.00 -16.12 -12.75
CA PRO A 49 -10.84 -15.24 -12.97
C PRO A 49 -11.10 -13.80 -12.48
N LEU A 50 -10.11 -13.22 -11.81
CA LEU A 50 -10.20 -11.85 -11.28
C LEU A 50 -10.17 -10.80 -12.42
N PRO A 51 -11.07 -9.78 -12.40
CA PRO A 51 -11.04 -8.67 -13.34
C PRO A 51 -9.98 -7.64 -12.92
N LEU A 52 -8.70 -7.98 -13.09
CA LEU A 52 -7.55 -7.24 -12.52
C LEU A 52 -7.57 -5.72 -12.83
N ASP A 53 -8.04 -5.33 -14.02
CA ASP A 53 -8.11 -3.92 -14.46
C ASP A 53 -9.18 -3.09 -13.71
N GLU A 54 -10.13 -3.75 -13.05
CA GLU A 54 -11.24 -3.12 -12.32
C GLU A 54 -11.02 -3.17 -10.79
N LEU A 55 -9.99 -3.85 -10.32
CA LEU A 55 -9.74 -4.02 -8.89
C LEU A 55 -9.15 -2.75 -8.27
N ASN A 56 -9.76 -2.32 -7.16
CA ASN A 56 -9.24 -1.25 -6.33
C ASN A 56 -8.17 -1.79 -5.36
N PHE A 57 -6.94 -1.91 -5.85
CA PHE A 57 -5.81 -2.34 -5.02
C PHE A 57 -5.49 -1.32 -3.92
N VAL A 58 -5.00 -1.82 -2.80
CA VAL A 58 -4.55 -1.02 -1.65
C VAL A 58 -3.20 -1.53 -1.15
N GLU A 59 -2.30 -0.60 -0.82
CA GLU A 59 -1.02 -0.90 -0.18
C GLU A 59 -1.14 -0.70 1.33
N LEU A 60 -0.67 -1.65 2.12
CA LEU A 60 -0.68 -1.63 3.57
C LEU A 60 0.71 -1.33 4.11
N LYS A 61 0.81 -0.26 4.90
CA LYS A 61 2.07 0.15 5.53
C LYS A 61 1.93 0.29 7.04
N THR A 62 3.07 0.23 7.73
CA THR A 62 3.15 0.63 9.14
C THR A 62 4.23 1.68 9.36
N SER A 63 4.01 2.55 10.32
CA SER A 63 5.00 3.54 10.76
C SER A 63 4.87 3.80 12.26
N ARG A 64 5.94 4.24 12.91
CA ARG A 64 5.84 4.75 14.28
C ARG A 64 4.96 6.01 14.29
N ILE A 65 4.17 6.19 15.35
CA ILE A 65 3.45 7.44 15.62
C ILE A 65 4.40 8.64 15.54
N ILE A 66 3.92 9.68 14.84
CA ILE A 66 4.61 10.96 14.66
C ILE A 66 4.17 11.89 15.79
N GLU A 67 5.12 12.31 16.62
CA GLU A 67 4.85 13.08 17.84
C GLU A 67 5.32 14.54 17.72
N ASN A 68 6.12 14.86 16.72
CA ASN A 68 6.66 16.20 16.51
C ASN A 68 6.93 16.51 15.04
N GLU A 69 7.11 17.79 14.74
CA GLU A 69 7.32 18.32 13.39
C GLU A 69 8.58 17.77 12.72
N ARG A 70 9.66 17.55 13.48
CA ARG A 70 10.89 16.95 12.93
C ARG A 70 10.66 15.52 12.42
N GLN A 71 9.91 14.72 13.18
CA GLN A 71 9.52 13.38 12.76
C GLN A 71 8.59 13.43 11.54
N LEU A 72 7.65 14.39 11.49
CA LEU A 72 6.77 14.59 10.35
C LEU A 72 7.57 14.89 9.08
N MET A 73 8.46 15.88 9.11
CA MET A 73 9.32 16.22 7.97
C MET A 73 10.16 15.03 7.51
N THR A 74 10.67 14.23 8.45
CA THR A 74 11.46 13.02 8.12
C THR A 74 10.58 11.95 7.47
N PHE A 75 9.36 11.76 7.97
CA PHE A 75 8.39 10.84 7.41
C PHE A 75 8.01 11.23 5.98
N GLU A 76 7.63 12.48 5.75
CA GLU A 76 7.23 12.98 4.43
C GLU A 76 8.37 12.93 3.43
N LYS A 77 9.57 13.39 3.82
CA LYS A 77 10.72 13.46 2.91
C LYS A 77 11.25 12.10 2.48
N PHE A 78 11.32 11.13 3.40
CA PHE A 78 12.04 9.88 3.13
C PHE A 78 11.14 8.66 3.04
N LYS A 79 10.08 8.59 3.83
CA LYS A 79 9.20 7.42 3.86
C LYS A 79 8.07 7.55 2.86
N LEU A 80 7.37 8.68 2.88
CA LEU A 80 6.23 8.93 2.01
C LEU A 80 6.64 8.96 0.54
N LEU A 81 7.79 9.56 0.21
CA LEU A 81 8.36 9.51 -1.15
C LEU A 81 8.63 8.08 -1.64
N ARG A 82 9.14 7.19 -0.77
CA ARG A 82 9.40 5.78 -1.15
C ARG A 82 8.11 5.02 -1.40
N TRP A 83 7.10 5.24 -0.55
CA TRP A 83 5.78 4.64 -0.74
C TRP A 83 5.13 5.11 -2.02
N TRP A 84 5.30 6.40 -2.35
CA TRP A 84 4.86 6.95 -3.62
C TRP A 84 5.55 6.26 -4.79
N CYS A 85 6.88 6.19 -4.83
CA CYS A 85 7.58 5.56 -5.95
C CYS A 85 7.16 4.09 -6.15
N GLN A 86 7.00 3.34 -5.07
CA GLN A 86 6.57 1.94 -5.13
C GLN A 86 5.15 1.82 -5.70
N SER A 87 4.18 2.50 -5.07
CA SER A 87 2.76 2.36 -5.40
C SER A 87 2.45 2.95 -6.78
N PHE A 88 3.15 4.02 -7.17
CA PHE A 88 3.04 4.61 -8.51
C PHE A 88 3.39 3.61 -9.61
N LEU A 89 4.48 2.86 -9.43
CA LEU A 89 4.88 1.82 -10.38
C LEU A 89 3.94 0.61 -10.31
N ALA A 90 3.41 0.26 -9.14
CA ALA A 90 2.46 -0.83 -9.00
C ALA A 90 1.04 -0.49 -9.50
N GLY A 91 0.74 0.77 -9.83
CA GLY A 91 -0.60 1.21 -10.21
C GLY A 91 -1.59 1.27 -9.03
N VAL A 92 -1.10 1.34 -7.79
CA VAL A 92 -1.92 1.37 -6.58
C VAL A 92 -2.18 2.83 -6.18
N GLU A 93 -3.46 3.22 -6.08
CA GLU A 93 -3.85 4.62 -5.80
C GLU A 93 -3.93 4.98 -4.32
N ASN A 94 -4.10 3.97 -3.45
CA ASN A 94 -4.39 4.14 -2.03
C ASN A 94 -3.38 3.40 -1.15
N ILE A 95 -2.79 4.12 -0.19
CA ILE A 95 -1.95 3.53 0.86
C ILE A 95 -2.65 3.69 2.21
N VAL A 96 -2.83 2.60 2.95
CA VAL A 96 -3.34 2.62 4.33
C VAL A 96 -2.16 2.40 5.28
N CYS A 97 -1.89 3.39 6.13
CA CYS A 97 -0.81 3.30 7.12
C CYS A 97 -1.35 3.10 8.54
N GLY A 98 -0.93 2.02 9.18
CA GLY A 98 -1.03 1.83 10.63
C GLY A 98 0.09 2.53 11.39
N PHE A 99 -0.26 3.56 12.15
CA PHE A 99 0.66 4.22 13.09
C PHE A 99 0.71 3.47 14.42
N ARG A 100 1.84 2.82 14.68
CA ARG A 100 2.08 2.03 15.90
C ARG A 100 2.85 2.78 16.98
N ASP A 101 2.53 2.45 18.22
CA ASP A 101 3.31 2.88 19.39
C ASP A 101 4.63 2.10 19.52
N ASP A 102 5.40 2.44 20.56
CA ASP A 102 6.69 1.80 20.86
C ASP A 102 6.53 0.39 21.47
N GLN A 103 5.31 -0.01 21.82
CA GLN A 103 4.96 -1.38 22.19
C GLN A 103 4.60 -2.23 20.97
N GLY A 104 4.63 -1.65 19.76
CA GLY A 104 4.33 -2.34 18.51
C GLY A 104 2.84 -2.39 18.16
N ILE A 105 1.98 -1.71 18.92
CA ILE A 105 0.53 -1.75 18.72
C ILE A 105 0.10 -0.61 17.82
N VAL A 106 -0.60 -0.92 16.71
CA VAL A 106 -1.23 0.09 15.85
C VAL A 106 -2.34 0.81 16.63
N ARG A 107 -2.21 2.14 16.78
CA ARG A 107 -3.17 2.98 17.52
C ARG A 107 -4.02 3.85 16.62
N LYS A 108 -3.56 4.11 15.40
CA LYS A 108 -4.23 4.98 14.44
C LYS A 108 -4.02 4.46 13.03
N LEU A 109 -5.07 4.55 12.21
CA LEU A 109 -5.00 4.38 10.77
C LEU A 109 -5.02 5.74 10.09
N ALA A 110 -4.33 5.87 8.96
CA ALA A 110 -4.48 7.00 8.06
C ALA A 110 -4.38 6.51 6.62
N GLU A 111 -5.20 7.09 5.76
CA GLU A 111 -5.20 6.85 4.33
C GLU A 111 -4.39 7.95 3.65
N PHE A 112 -3.59 7.55 2.66
CA PHE A 112 -2.82 8.45 1.83
C PHE A 112 -3.14 8.15 0.36
N GLN A 113 -3.77 9.12 -0.30
CA GLN A 113 -3.98 9.05 -1.73
C GLN A 113 -2.70 9.44 -2.47
N MET A 114 -2.37 8.69 -3.52
CA MET A 114 -1.17 8.92 -4.32
C MET A 114 -1.08 10.34 -4.89
N ALA A 115 -2.21 10.90 -5.32
CA ALA A 115 -2.30 12.27 -5.82
C ALA A 115 -1.90 13.32 -4.76
N GLU A 116 -2.26 13.09 -3.49
CA GLU A 116 -1.91 14.00 -2.39
C GLU A 116 -0.44 13.88 -2.02
N ILE A 117 0.10 12.66 -1.99
CA ILE A 117 1.51 12.44 -1.66
C ILE A 117 2.41 13.18 -2.67
N ALA A 118 2.09 13.09 -3.96
CA ALA A 118 2.85 13.74 -5.02
C ALA A 118 2.98 15.26 -4.83
N GLN A 119 1.99 15.90 -4.19
CA GLN A 119 2.00 17.33 -3.88
C GLN A 119 2.83 17.65 -2.63
N ARG A 120 2.84 16.75 -1.63
CA ARG A 120 3.55 16.93 -0.35
C ARG A 120 5.05 16.65 -0.44
N CYS A 121 5.49 15.90 -1.44
CA CYS A 121 6.90 15.53 -1.63
C CYS A 121 7.67 16.46 -2.60
N GLN A 122 7.10 17.61 -2.99
CA GLN A 122 7.79 18.66 -3.76
C GLN A 122 8.68 19.52 -2.85
#